data_AF-A0A1B9I8H3-F1
#
_entry.id   AF-A0A1B9I8H3-F1
#
_cell.length_a   1.000
_cell.length_b   1.000
_cell.length_c   1.000
_cell.angle_alpha   90.00
_cell.angle_beta   90.00
_cell.angle_gamma   90.00
#
_symmetry.space_group_name_H-M   'P 1'
#
loop_
_entity.id
_entity.type
_entity.pdbx_description
1 polymer ?
#
loop_
_entity_poly.entity_id
_entity_poly.type
_entity_poly.pdbx_seq_one_letter_code
_entity_poly.pdbx_strand_id
1 'polypeptide(L)'
;MPVDKKNGKSRSSPYKKPKAKIESSEAGPSRPRPTHKIPTTEQRSTDALPGLSKLKGQIRQTKRLLAKDTLEPGLRVQTQRRLTSLEADLANALKRDVEKKNGAKYHMVKFFERQKLVRIIKRIQKKLKDEDKSDKKRAKLEEELNDSRIMLNYVLNFPNTEKYISLFPPSSSEQINKDEESEDKIKLKLPPLLHPIPTSKQLEEEYDKPSKRRYEILIEIQNLMKDGKLSNKPEDDIKKEKNVSLSHNEISIKGNKKEKEVEEEDDFFENEE
;
A
#
# COMPACT_ATOMS: atom_id res chain seq x y z
N MET A 1 -40.90 17.63 44.90
CA MET A 1 -40.30 16.64 43.99
C MET A 1 -41.25 15.47 43.81
N PRO A 2 -41.68 15.18 42.57
CA PRO A 2 -42.08 13.82 42.21
C PRO A 2 -41.22 13.28 41.06
N VAL A 3 -40.91 11.98 41.17
CA VAL A 3 -39.93 11.24 40.37
C VAL A 3 -40.65 10.58 39.19
N ASP A 4 -40.37 11.03 37.97
CA ASP A 4 -40.92 10.43 36.75
C ASP A 4 -40.21 9.10 36.40
N LYS A 5 -40.93 8.00 36.59
CA LYS A 5 -40.54 6.65 36.16
C LYS A 5 -40.75 6.52 34.64
N LYS A 6 -39.67 6.57 33.85
CA LYS A 6 -39.69 6.23 32.42
C LYS A 6 -39.72 4.71 32.24
N ASN A 7 -40.91 4.17 31.94
CA ASN A 7 -41.08 2.80 31.46
C ASN A 7 -40.45 2.64 30.06
N GLY A 8 -39.49 1.72 29.94
CA GLY A 8 -38.84 1.36 28.68
C GLY A 8 -39.80 0.65 27.73
N LYS A 9 -40.11 1.29 26.59
CA LYS A 9 -40.85 0.67 25.49
C LYS A 9 -39.97 -0.38 24.81
N SER A 10 -40.34 -1.65 24.94
CA SER A 10 -39.82 -2.75 24.13
C SER A 10 -40.29 -2.57 22.68
N ARG A 11 -39.34 -2.51 21.73
CA ARG A 11 -39.63 -2.46 20.29
C ARG A 11 -39.76 -3.89 19.77
N SER A 12 -40.95 -4.46 19.80
CA SER A 12 -41.28 -5.69 19.09
C SER A 12 -41.38 -5.40 17.59
N SER A 13 -40.50 -6.00 16.79
CA SER A 13 -40.54 -5.92 15.32
C SER A 13 -41.76 -6.69 14.79
N PRO A 14 -42.59 -6.12 13.89
CA PRO A 14 -43.88 -6.70 13.50
C PRO A 14 -43.81 -7.75 12.39
N TYR A 15 -42.61 -8.17 11.95
CA TYR A 15 -42.45 -9.14 10.86
C TYR A 15 -41.54 -10.30 11.26
N LYS A 16 -42.02 -11.16 12.16
CA LYS A 16 -41.52 -12.53 12.27
C LYS A 16 -42.66 -13.44 12.74
N LYS A 17 -43.41 -14.01 11.80
CA LYS A 17 -44.38 -15.06 12.12
C LYS A 17 -43.63 -16.24 12.75
N PRO A 18 -44.03 -16.76 13.92
CA PRO A 18 -43.47 -18.00 14.44
C PRO A 18 -43.86 -19.15 13.50
N LYS A 19 -42.88 -19.94 13.04
CA LYS A 19 -43.18 -21.20 12.33
C LYS A 19 -43.93 -22.13 13.29
N ALA A 20 -45.01 -22.73 12.81
CA ALA A 20 -45.75 -23.75 13.55
C ALA A 20 -44.82 -24.90 13.96
N LYS A 21 -44.92 -25.34 15.22
CA LYS A 21 -44.28 -26.57 15.69
C LYS A 21 -44.96 -27.74 14.98
N ILE A 22 -44.24 -28.40 14.09
CA ILE A 22 -44.64 -29.72 13.58
C ILE A 22 -44.12 -30.72 14.62
N GLU A 23 -45.01 -31.28 15.42
CA GLU A 23 -44.73 -32.46 16.23
C GLU A 23 -44.65 -33.66 15.28
N SER A 24 -43.44 -33.92 14.79
CA SER A 24 -43.11 -35.17 14.12
C SER A 24 -42.17 -35.94 15.05
N SER A 25 -42.64 -37.06 15.53
CA SER A 25 -41.98 -37.95 16.49
C SER A 25 -41.01 -38.91 15.80
N GLU A 26 -40.12 -38.41 14.94
CA GLU A 26 -39.05 -39.22 14.35
C GLU A 26 -37.74 -38.43 14.34
N ALA A 27 -36.79 -38.90 15.15
CA ALA A 27 -35.43 -38.38 15.19
C ALA A 27 -34.70 -38.75 13.90
N GLY A 28 -34.68 -37.83 12.94
CA GLY A 28 -33.85 -37.97 11.73
C GLY A 28 -32.34 -38.03 12.05
N PRO A 29 -31.51 -38.57 11.12
CA PRO A 29 -30.10 -38.82 11.38
C PRO A 29 -29.34 -37.53 11.70
N SER A 30 -28.54 -37.56 12.76
CA SER A 30 -27.76 -36.41 13.20
C SER A 30 -26.84 -35.93 12.09
N ARG A 31 -26.98 -34.67 11.66
CA ARG A 31 -25.99 -34.03 10.77
C ARG A 31 -24.59 -34.13 11.39
N PRO A 32 -23.56 -34.57 10.65
CA PRO A 32 -22.21 -34.67 11.18
C PRO A 32 -21.75 -33.28 11.64
N ARG A 33 -21.30 -33.19 12.90
CA ARG A 33 -20.71 -31.94 13.43
C ARG A 33 -19.50 -31.59 12.56
N PRO A 34 -19.32 -30.33 12.12
CA PRO A 34 -18.13 -29.94 11.40
C PRO A 34 -16.93 -30.15 12.32
N THR A 35 -16.08 -31.13 12.02
CA THR A 35 -14.82 -31.33 12.73
C THR A 35 -13.89 -30.21 12.28
N HIS A 36 -13.91 -29.07 12.98
CA HIS A 36 -12.96 -28.00 12.77
C HIS A 36 -11.59 -28.51 13.24
N LYS A 37 -10.85 -29.22 12.37
CA LYS A 37 -9.45 -29.57 12.62
C LYS A 37 -8.66 -28.28 12.59
N ILE A 38 -8.15 -27.86 13.75
CA ILE A 38 -7.25 -26.71 13.85
C ILE A 38 -5.90 -27.18 13.28
N PRO A 39 -5.39 -26.59 12.19
CA PRO A 39 -4.12 -27.02 11.60
C PRO A 39 -2.98 -26.89 12.61
N THR A 40 -2.07 -27.87 12.58
CA THR A 40 -0.81 -27.83 13.34
C THR A 40 0.05 -26.67 12.88
N THR A 41 0.87 -26.15 13.79
CA THR A 41 1.67 -24.92 13.62
C THR A 41 2.62 -24.95 12.42
N GLU A 42 3.03 -26.13 11.97
CA GLU A 42 3.96 -26.32 10.85
C GLU A 42 3.28 -26.22 9.47
N GLN A 43 1.95 -26.29 9.39
CA GLN A 43 1.20 -26.23 8.11
C GLN A 43 0.68 -24.84 7.75
N ARG A 44 1.20 -23.78 8.38
CA ARG A 44 0.77 -22.41 8.07
C ARG A 44 1.53 -21.91 6.84
N SER A 45 0.87 -21.91 5.66
CA SER A 45 1.36 -21.15 4.51
C SER A 45 1.38 -19.65 4.85
N THR A 46 2.29 -18.89 4.22
CA THR A 46 2.46 -17.44 4.44
C THR A 46 1.18 -16.65 4.16
N ASP A 47 0.34 -17.13 3.24
CA ASP A 47 -0.96 -16.53 2.89
C ASP A 47 -2.09 -16.95 3.83
N ALA A 48 -1.90 -17.99 4.64
CA ALA A 48 -2.86 -18.47 5.62
C ALA A 48 -2.55 -17.96 7.05
N LEU A 49 -1.80 -16.86 7.18
CA LEU A 49 -1.54 -16.27 8.49
C LEU A 49 -2.87 -15.87 9.15
N PRO A 50 -3.15 -16.36 10.38
CA PRO A 50 -4.39 -16.06 11.07
C PRO A 50 -4.53 -14.54 11.29
N GLY A 51 -5.71 -13.98 10.99
CA GLY A 51 -5.96 -12.55 11.15
C GLY A 51 -5.74 -12.06 12.60
N LEU A 52 -5.52 -10.75 12.77
CA LEU A 52 -5.18 -10.11 14.07
C LEU A 52 -6.07 -10.56 15.24
N SER A 53 -7.38 -10.67 15.01
CA SER A 53 -8.33 -11.09 16.05
C SER A 53 -8.06 -12.52 16.53
N LYS A 54 -7.76 -13.43 15.59
CA LYS A 54 -7.44 -14.83 15.88
C LYS A 54 -6.11 -14.94 16.64
N LEU A 55 -5.07 -14.21 16.23
CA LEU A 55 -3.78 -14.16 16.94
C LEU A 55 -3.94 -13.67 18.38
N LYS A 56 -4.64 -12.54 18.57
CA LYS A 56 -4.95 -12.00 19.91
C LYS A 56 -5.75 -13.00 20.75
N GLY A 57 -6.70 -13.73 20.15
CA GLY A 57 -7.46 -14.79 20.80
C GLY A 57 -6.57 -15.94 21.27
N GLN A 58 -5.68 -16.43 20.41
CA GLN A 58 -4.71 -17.49 20.73
C GLN A 58 -3.75 -17.08 21.84
N ILE A 59 -3.26 -15.83 21.85
CA ILE A 59 -2.41 -15.31 22.93
C ILE A 59 -3.17 -15.28 24.26
N ARG A 60 -4.43 -14.80 24.27
CA ARG A 60 -5.23 -14.81 25.51
C ARG A 60 -5.45 -16.23 26.02
N GLN A 61 -5.76 -17.18 25.14
CA GLN A 61 -6.00 -18.56 25.52
C GLN A 61 -4.72 -19.23 26.06
N THR A 62 -3.57 -18.99 25.43
CA THR A 62 -2.27 -19.51 25.89
C THR A 62 -1.84 -18.89 27.22
N LYS A 63 -2.03 -17.58 27.41
CA LYS A 63 -1.81 -16.90 28.71
C LYS A 63 -2.72 -17.48 29.81
N ARG A 64 -4.00 -17.73 29.51
CA ARG A 64 -4.92 -18.39 30.45
C ARG A 64 -4.51 -19.82 30.78
N LEU A 65 -3.94 -20.55 29.82
CA LEU A 65 -3.44 -21.91 30.06
C LEU A 65 -2.21 -21.90 30.97
N LEU A 66 -1.29 -20.96 30.74
CA LEU A 66 -0.09 -20.78 31.57
C LEU A 66 -0.39 -20.33 33.00
N ALA A 67 -1.50 -19.62 33.20
CA ALA A 67 -1.96 -19.20 34.52
C ALA A 67 -2.53 -20.34 35.39
N LYS A 68 -2.64 -21.57 34.87
CA LYS A 68 -3.07 -22.73 35.65
C LYS A 68 -1.89 -23.34 36.40
N ASP A 69 -2.06 -23.51 37.71
CA ASP A 69 -1.03 -24.10 38.57
C ASP A 69 -0.89 -25.62 38.39
N THR A 70 -1.92 -26.28 37.85
CA THR A 70 -1.98 -27.73 37.62
C THR A 70 -1.29 -28.19 36.31
N LEU A 71 -0.54 -27.31 35.65
CA LEU A 71 0.06 -27.60 34.35
C LEU A 71 1.38 -28.35 34.48
N GLU A 72 1.54 -29.45 33.74
CA GLU A 72 2.78 -30.22 33.68
C GLU A 72 3.98 -29.34 33.26
N PRO A 73 5.17 -29.50 33.88
CA PRO A 73 6.35 -28.70 33.56
C PRO A 73 6.75 -28.72 32.06
N GLY A 74 6.70 -29.89 31.41
CA GLY A 74 7.02 -30.02 29.98
C GLY A 74 6.06 -29.23 29.09
N LEU A 75 4.76 -29.34 29.37
CA LEU A 75 3.72 -28.58 28.67
C LEU A 75 3.83 -27.06 28.94
N ARG A 76 4.24 -26.66 30.14
CA ARG A 76 4.50 -25.25 30.48
C ARG A 76 5.60 -24.64 29.61
N VAL A 77 6.72 -25.34 29.41
CA VAL A 77 7.80 -24.87 28.53
C VAL A 77 7.35 -24.76 27.08
N GLN A 78 6.64 -25.77 26.56
CA GLN A 78 6.11 -25.75 25.20
C GLN A 78 5.12 -24.60 24.98
N THR A 79 4.24 -24.36 25.96
CA THR A 79 3.24 -23.28 25.88
C THR A 79 3.87 -21.89 26.00
N GLN A 80 4.95 -21.72 26.77
CA GLN A 80 5.75 -20.49 26.78
C GLN A 80 6.41 -20.24 25.41
N ARG A 81 7.06 -21.25 24.82
CA ARG A 81 7.63 -21.14 23.47
C ARG A 81 6.55 -20.75 22.45
N ARG A 82 5.38 -21.40 22.51
CA ARG A 82 4.24 -21.05 21.67
C ARG A 82 3.77 -19.61 21.87
N LEU A 83 3.72 -19.13 23.11
CA LEU A 83 3.34 -17.75 23.42
C LEU A 83 4.32 -16.77 22.75
N THR A 84 5.63 -17.00 22.88
CA THR A 84 6.65 -16.13 22.26
C THR A 84 6.52 -16.09 20.73
N SER A 85 6.27 -17.25 20.10
CA SER A 85 6.00 -17.32 18.66
C SER A 85 4.73 -16.57 18.26
N LEU A 86 3.65 -16.70 19.02
CA LEU A 86 2.40 -15.98 18.75
C LEU A 86 2.54 -14.46 18.93
N GLU A 87 3.36 -14.01 19.89
CA GLU A 87 3.65 -12.59 20.09
C GLU A 87 4.48 -12.01 18.94
N ALA A 88 5.46 -12.77 18.43
CA ALA A 88 6.21 -12.40 17.22
C ALA A 88 5.29 -12.32 15.99
N ASP A 89 4.40 -13.31 15.80
CA ASP A 89 3.40 -13.31 14.73
C ASP A 89 2.47 -12.09 14.83
N LEU A 90 2.02 -11.73 16.04
CA LEU A 90 1.21 -10.54 16.26
C LEU A 90 1.96 -9.28 15.87
N ALA A 91 3.21 -9.12 16.28
CA ALA A 91 4.02 -7.94 15.94
C ALA A 91 4.18 -7.79 14.42
N ASN A 92 4.46 -8.89 13.72
CA ASN A 92 4.55 -8.90 12.26
C ASN A 92 3.20 -8.58 11.59
N ALA A 93 2.09 -9.10 12.13
CA ALA A 93 0.76 -8.82 11.61
C ALA A 93 0.36 -7.35 11.81
N LEU A 94 0.75 -6.72 12.94
CA LEU A 94 0.56 -5.29 13.16
C LEU A 94 1.37 -4.44 12.16
N LYS A 95 2.63 -4.79 11.92
CA LYS A 95 3.47 -4.11 10.92
C LYS A 95 2.83 -4.15 9.53
N ARG A 96 2.39 -5.33 9.08
CA ARG A 96 1.68 -5.50 7.80
C ARG A 96 0.40 -4.68 7.70
N ASP A 97 -0.37 -4.57 8.79
CA ASP A 97 -1.58 -3.75 8.81
C ASP A 97 -1.26 -2.25 8.68
N VAL A 98 -0.19 -1.78 9.34
CA VAL A 98 0.32 -0.41 9.18
C VAL A 98 0.79 -0.16 7.76
N GLU A 99 1.58 -1.07 7.19
CA GLU A 99 2.06 -0.99 5.80
C GLU A 99 0.91 -0.95 4.81
N LYS A 100 -0.12 -1.79 4.98
CA LYS A 100 -1.31 -1.81 4.13
C LYS A 100 -2.07 -0.48 4.22
N LYS A 101 -2.27 0.03 5.44
CA LYS A 101 -2.98 1.31 5.68
C LYS A 101 -2.22 2.49 5.07
N ASN A 102 -0.92 2.58 5.31
CA ASN A 102 -0.07 3.64 4.78
C ASN A 102 0.05 3.52 3.26
N GLY A 103 0.21 2.30 2.74
CA GLY A 103 0.21 2.00 1.32
C GLY A 103 -1.04 2.57 0.65
N ALA A 104 -2.23 2.21 1.13
CA ALA A 104 -3.50 2.74 0.60
C ALA A 104 -3.63 4.27 0.76
N LYS A 105 -3.30 4.80 1.95
CA LYS A 105 -3.44 6.22 2.28
C LYS A 105 -2.56 7.12 1.41
N TYR A 106 -1.31 6.73 1.20
CA TYR A 106 -0.32 7.55 0.50
C TYR A 106 -0.10 7.11 -0.95
N HIS A 107 -0.79 6.06 -1.43
CA HIS A 107 -0.67 5.58 -2.81
C HIS A 107 -0.89 6.71 -3.83
N MET A 108 -1.96 7.49 -3.68
CA MET A 108 -2.27 8.61 -4.58
C MET A 108 -1.23 9.72 -4.51
N VAL A 109 -0.79 10.10 -3.30
CA VAL A 109 0.25 11.13 -3.11
C VAL A 109 1.55 10.70 -3.79
N LYS A 110 2.03 9.48 -3.51
CA LYS A 110 3.22 8.89 -4.14
C LYS A 110 3.05 8.78 -5.66
N PHE A 111 1.85 8.45 -6.17
CA PHE A 111 1.59 8.39 -7.60
C PHE A 111 1.76 9.75 -8.28
N PHE A 112 1.16 10.81 -7.75
CA PHE A 112 1.29 12.15 -8.33
C PHE A 112 2.72 12.66 -8.27
N GLU A 113 3.43 12.47 -7.16
CA GLU A 113 4.83 12.87 -7.05
C GLU A 113 5.74 12.09 -8.01
N ARG A 114 5.52 10.79 -8.16
CA ARG A 114 6.23 9.96 -9.15
C ARG A 114 6.00 10.48 -10.57
N GLN A 115 4.74 10.76 -10.94
CA GLN A 115 4.45 11.33 -12.27
C GLN A 115 5.10 12.70 -12.46
N LYS A 116 5.08 13.53 -11.41
CA LYS A 116 5.71 14.84 -11.40
C LYS A 116 7.21 14.75 -11.70
N LEU A 117 7.91 13.89 -10.97
CA LEU A 117 9.35 13.67 -11.12
C LEU A 117 9.70 13.06 -12.49
N VAL A 118 8.93 12.07 -12.97
CA VAL A 118 9.15 11.50 -14.31
C VAL A 118 9.01 12.57 -15.41
N ARG A 119 8.02 13.47 -15.30
CA ARG A 119 7.86 14.60 -16.24
C ARG A 119 9.02 15.58 -16.15
N ILE A 120 9.50 15.90 -14.94
CA ILE A 120 10.65 16.77 -14.71
C ILE A 120 11.91 16.16 -15.35
N ILE A 121 12.21 14.88 -15.08
CA ILE A 121 13.36 14.16 -15.64
C ILE A 121 13.31 14.20 -17.17
N LYS A 122 12.16 13.88 -17.80
CA LYS A 122 12.01 13.94 -19.26
C LYS A 122 12.26 15.34 -19.81
N ARG A 123 11.77 16.38 -19.13
CA ARG A 123 11.99 17.78 -19.53
C ARG A 123 13.47 18.16 -19.46
N ILE A 124 14.15 17.79 -18.37
CA ILE A 124 15.58 18.08 -18.19
C ILE A 124 16.41 17.28 -19.20
N GLN A 125 16.10 16.01 -19.44
CA GLN A 125 16.76 15.21 -20.48
C GLN A 125 16.59 15.80 -21.88
N LYS A 126 15.41 16.30 -22.24
CA LYS A 126 15.21 17.01 -23.51
C LYS A 126 16.09 18.26 -23.56
N LYS A 127 16.06 19.07 -22.50
CA LYS A 127 16.91 20.26 -22.38
C LYS A 127 18.39 19.91 -22.51
N LEU A 128 18.86 18.79 -21.97
CA LEU A 128 20.28 18.43 -22.04
C LEU A 128 20.71 17.99 -23.44
N LYS A 129 19.77 17.55 -24.28
CA LYS A 129 20.01 17.21 -25.69
C LYS A 129 20.08 18.42 -26.61
N ASP A 130 19.52 19.55 -26.21
CA ASP A 130 19.61 20.80 -26.98
C ASP A 130 21.05 21.35 -26.84
N GLU A 131 21.80 21.40 -27.94
CA GLU A 131 23.26 21.66 -27.95
C GLU A 131 23.67 23.12 -27.64
N ASP A 132 22.74 24.08 -27.70
CA ASP A 132 23.01 25.53 -27.57
C ASP A 132 23.21 26.05 -26.13
N LYS A 133 23.83 25.28 -25.24
CA LYS A 133 23.94 25.64 -23.81
C LYS A 133 25.38 25.79 -23.37
N SER A 134 25.67 26.96 -22.80
CA SER A 134 26.90 27.22 -22.04
C SER A 134 27.16 26.12 -21.00
N ASP A 135 28.41 25.72 -20.83
CA ASP A 135 28.86 24.66 -19.91
C ASP A 135 28.29 24.80 -18.50
N LYS A 136 28.20 26.05 -18.00
CA LYS A 136 27.63 26.34 -16.67
C LYS A 136 26.14 25.98 -16.57
N LYS A 137 25.37 26.20 -17.64
CA LYS A 137 23.94 25.83 -17.68
C LYS A 137 23.78 24.32 -17.80
N ARG A 138 24.66 23.66 -18.54
CA ARG A 138 24.68 22.21 -18.69
C ARG A 138 24.95 21.51 -17.36
N ALA A 139 25.97 21.95 -16.62
CA ALA A 139 26.29 21.42 -15.29
C ALA A 139 25.11 21.53 -14.31
N LYS A 140 24.43 22.69 -14.26
CA LYS A 140 23.23 22.87 -13.43
C LYS A 140 22.08 21.92 -13.82
N LEU A 141 21.87 21.68 -15.12
CA LEU A 141 20.84 20.74 -15.59
C LEU A 141 21.19 19.29 -15.22
N GLU A 142 22.48 18.92 -15.25
CA GLU A 142 22.94 17.59 -14.83
C GLU A 142 22.76 17.38 -13.32
N GLU A 143 23.02 18.42 -12.51
CA GLU A 143 22.76 18.43 -11.07
C GLU A 143 21.25 18.29 -10.77
N GLU A 144 20.39 19.11 -11.38
CA GLU A 144 18.93 19.00 -11.24
C GLU A 144 18.40 17.62 -11.68
N LEU A 145 19.02 17.02 -12.69
CA LEU A 145 18.67 15.69 -13.18
C LEU A 145 19.04 14.62 -12.16
N ASN A 146 20.20 14.73 -11.51
CA ASN A 146 20.62 13.82 -10.45
C ASN A 146 19.69 13.94 -9.23
N ASP A 147 19.38 15.16 -8.80
CA ASP A 147 18.45 15.40 -7.70
C ASP A 147 17.08 14.81 -7.98
N SER A 148 16.56 15.03 -9.20
CA SER A 148 15.27 14.47 -9.62
C SER A 148 15.24 12.94 -9.55
N ARG A 149 16.38 12.28 -9.81
CA ARG A 149 16.51 10.81 -9.72
C ARG A 149 16.58 10.33 -8.28
N ILE A 150 17.34 11.00 -7.42
CA ILE A 150 17.38 10.71 -5.97
C ILE A 150 15.97 10.85 -5.39
N MET A 151 15.28 11.95 -5.72
CA MET A 151 13.90 12.19 -5.32
C MET A 151 12.93 11.14 -5.87
N LEU A 152 13.12 10.66 -7.11
CA LEU A 152 12.28 9.59 -7.66
C LEU A 152 12.48 8.28 -6.89
N ASN A 153 13.74 7.94 -6.57
CA ASN A 153 14.07 6.80 -5.73
C ASN A 153 13.49 6.93 -4.32
N TYR A 154 13.42 8.14 -3.77
CA TYR A 154 12.70 8.41 -2.52
C TYR A 154 11.24 8.01 -2.60
N VAL A 155 10.50 8.44 -3.62
CA VAL A 155 9.08 8.08 -3.75
C VAL A 155 8.88 6.56 -3.93
N LEU A 156 9.78 5.91 -4.65
CA LEU A 156 9.71 4.47 -4.95
C LEU A 156 10.00 3.61 -3.71
N ASN A 157 11.08 3.92 -2.99
CA ASN A 157 11.62 3.06 -1.93
C ASN A 157 11.25 3.53 -0.52
N PHE A 158 10.39 4.54 -0.37
CA PHE A 158 9.98 5.02 0.94
C PHE A 158 9.25 3.91 1.73
N PRO A 159 9.68 3.60 2.97
CA PRO A 159 9.14 2.50 3.76
C PRO A 159 7.67 2.72 4.09
N ASN A 160 6.82 1.71 3.83
CA ASN A 160 5.39 1.80 4.12
C ASN A 160 5.08 1.66 5.62
N THR A 161 6.06 1.30 6.46
CA THR A 161 5.93 1.30 7.92
C THR A 161 5.83 2.71 8.51
N GLU A 162 6.35 3.71 7.80
CA GLU A 162 6.37 5.11 8.23
C GLU A 162 5.33 5.95 7.46
N LYS A 163 4.99 7.12 8.02
CA LYS A 163 4.12 8.09 7.36
C LYS A 163 4.91 8.77 6.24
N TYR A 164 4.36 8.78 5.03
CA TYR A 164 5.00 9.43 3.90
C TYR A 164 5.13 10.94 4.10
N ILE A 165 6.32 11.48 3.82
CA ILE A 165 6.61 12.91 3.87
C ILE A 165 6.72 13.41 2.43
N SER A 166 5.76 14.25 2.02
CA SER A 166 5.64 14.76 0.66
C SER A 166 6.86 15.61 0.26
N LEU A 167 7.31 15.43 -0.98
CA LEU A 167 8.35 16.24 -1.61
C LEU A 167 7.79 17.57 -2.14
N PHE A 168 6.53 17.58 -2.56
CA PHE A 168 5.85 18.74 -3.14
C PHE A 168 4.63 19.15 -2.30
N PRO A 169 4.83 19.75 -1.11
CA PRO A 169 3.73 20.19 -0.27
C PRO A 169 2.89 21.25 -0.99
N PRO A 170 1.55 21.25 -0.86
CA PRO A 170 0.67 22.15 -1.59
C PRO A 170 0.94 23.64 -1.29
N SER A 171 1.38 23.96 -0.07
CA SER A 171 1.78 25.31 0.33
C SER A 171 2.93 25.88 -0.51
N SER A 172 3.86 25.01 -0.95
CA SER A 172 4.96 25.43 -1.82
C SER A 172 4.51 25.71 -3.25
N SER A 173 3.50 25.00 -3.77
CA SER A 173 2.96 25.30 -5.11
C SER A 173 2.22 26.63 -5.18
N GLU A 174 1.53 27.04 -4.11
CA GLU A 174 0.86 28.33 -4.05
C GLU A 174 1.85 29.50 -4.01
N GLN A 175 2.99 29.33 -3.33
CA GLN A 175 4.06 30.33 -3.31
C GLN A 175 4.75 30.43 -4.68
N ILE A 176 5.05 29.30 -5.33
CA ILE A 176 5.67 29.29 -6.68
C ILE A 176 4.75 29.93 -7.74
N ASN A 177 3.43 29.85 -7.58
CA ASN A 177 2.46 30.43 -8.51
C ASN A 177 2.29 31.95 -8.36
N LYS A 178 2.69 32.56 -7.23
CA LYS A 178 2.58 34.02 -7.02
C LYS A 178 3.69 34.83 -7.68
N ASP A 179 4.84 34.21 -7.95
CA ASP A 179 6.03 34.93 -8.42
C ASP A 179 6.17 34.96 -9.96
N GLU A 180 5.32 34.28 -10.72
CA GLU A 180 5.38 34.30 -12.20
C GLU A 180 3.98 34.28 -12.85
N GLU A 181 3.39 35.46 -13.04
CA GLU A 181 2.29 35.71 -14.00
C GLU A 181 2.80 35.60 -15.45
N SER A 182 3.10 34.36 -15.89
CA SER A 182 3.23 34.07 -17.32
C SER A 182 2.45 32.79 -17.63
N GLU A 183 1.37 32.97 -18.38
CA GLU A 183 0.32 32.01 -18.78
C GLU A 183 0.80 30.77 -19.59
N ASP A 184 2.11 30.49 -19.64
CA ASP A 184 2.67 29.35 -20.36
C ASP A 184 3.11 28.25 -19.39
N LYS A 185 2.14 27.40 -19.02
CA LYS A 185 2.32 26.06 -18.40
C LYS A 185 3.02 26.10 -17.05
N ILE A 186 2.24 25.98 -15.96
CA ILE A 186 2.63 25.52 -14.60
C ILE A 186 4.03 24.90 -14.61
N LYS A 187 5.07 25.71 -14.41
CA LYS A 187 6.46 25.26 -14.54
C LYS A 187 6.69 24.30 -13.38
N LEU A 188 6.68 23.00 -13.67
CA LEU A 188 7.14 21.96 -12.75
C LEU A 188 8.60 22.28 -12.34
N LYS A 189 8.77 23.01 -11.23
CA LYS A 189 10.06 23.32 -10.62
C LYS A 189 10.37 22.21 -9.61
N LEU A 190 11.63 21.80 -9.57
CA LEU A 190 12.12 20.84 -8.57
C LEU A 190 12.26 21.59 -7.23
N PRO A 191 11.85 21.01 -6.09
CA PRO A 191 12.05 21.67 -4.81
C PRO A 191 13.54 21.57 -4.42
N PRO A 192 14.15 22.65 -3.91
CA PRO A 192 15.56 22.66 -3.52
C PRO A 192 15.75 21.89 -2.20
N LEU A 193 15.79 20.56 -2.27
CA LEU A 193 15.90 19.70 -1.07
C LEU A 193 17.31 19.16 -0.83
N LEU A 194 18.16 19.08 -1.84
CA LEU A 194 19.52 18.55 -1.74
C LEU A 194 20.58 19.62 -1.93
N HIS A 195 20.34 20.56 -2.85
CA HIS A 195 21.28 21.61 -3.21
C HIS A 195 20.68 23.01 -2.97
N PRO A 196 21.40 23.92 -2.27
CA PRO A 196 22.69 23.71 -1.61
C PRO A 196 22.58 22.77 -0.40
N ILE A 197 23.67 22.06 -0.07
CA ILE A 197 23.71 21.17 1.10
C ILE A 197 23.55 22.05 2.35
N PRO A 198 22.49 21.85 3.16
CA PRO A 198 22.30 22.64 4.37
C PRO A 198 23.45 22.43 5.35
N THR A 199 23.87 23.53 5.99
CA THR A 199 24.85 23.45 7.09
C THR A 199 24.19 22.76 8.29
N SER A 200 24.98 22.06 9.12
CA SER A 200 24.47 21.38 10.33
C SER A 200 23.59 22.28 11.21
N LYS A 201 23.99 23.55 11.40
CA LYS A 201 23.21 24.56 12.14
C LYS A 201 21.86 24.87 11.49
N GLN A 202 21.82 25.05 10.17
CA GLN A 202 20.59 25.30 9.42
C GLN A 202 19.63 24.13 9.52
N LEU A 203 20.16 22.90 9.42
CA LEU A 203 19.36 21.69 9.60
C LEU A 203 18.73 21.61 10.99
N GLU A 204 19.43 22.08 12.03
CA GLU A 204 18.92 22.04 13.40
C GLU A 204 17.89 23.14 13.68
N GLU A 205 18.14 24.36 13.23
CA GLU A 205 17.39 25.57 13.58
C GLU A 205 16.22 25.86 12.63
N GLU A 206 16.35 25.59 11.33
CA GLU A 206 15.39 26.03 10.30
C GLU A 206 14.42 24.92 9.87
N TYR A 207 14.82 23.65 9.98
CA TYR A 207 14.02 22.52 9.47
C TYR A 207 13.09 21.93 10.53
N ASP A 208 11.81 21.76 10.18
CA ASP A 208 10.87 20.98 10.98
C ASP A 208 11.29 19.51 11.11
N LYS A 209 10.84 18.83 12.17
CA LYS A 209 11.04 17.37 12.37
C LYS A 209 10.78 16.51 11.11
N PRO A 210 9.64 16.63 10.40
CA PRO A 210 9.41 15.89 9.15
C PRO A 210 10.39 16.29 8.04
N SER A 211 10.78 17.56 7.96
CA SER A 211 11.72 18.05 6.95
C SER A 211 13.13 17.48 7.17
N LYS A 212 13.57 17.36 8.43
CA LYS A 212 14.82 16.68 8.80
C LYS A 212 14.78 15.20 8.40
N ARG A 213 13.71 14.48 8.78
CA ARG A 213 13.55 13.06 8.43
C ARG A 213 13.55 12.83 6.92
N ARG A 214 12.90 13.71 6.14
CA ARG A 214 12.92 13.66 4.68
C ARG A 214 14.34 13.82 4.14
N TYR A 215 15.10 14.78 4.67
CA TYR A 215 16.48 15.02 4.26
C TYR A 215 17.41 13.85 4.58
N GLU A 216 17.30 13.26 5.77
CA GLU A 216 18.04 12.05 6.17
C GLU A 216 17.85 10.91 5.16
N ILE A 217 16.60 10.62 4.78
CA ILE A 217 16.28 9.54 3.83
C ILE A 217 16.82 9.88 2.43
N LEU A 218 16.80 11.15 2.02
CA LEU A 218 17.36 11.56 0.72
C LEU A 218 18.88 11.33 0.67
N ILE A 219 19.60 11.63 1.75
CA ILE A 219 21.04 11.31 1.86
C ILE A 219 21.27 9.80 1.84
N GLU A 220 20.48 9.04 2.61
CA GLU A 220 20.58 7.58 2.63
C GLU A 220 20.42 7.01 1.21
N ILE A 221 19.43 7.48 0.46
CA ILE A 221 19.19 7.07 -0.93
C ILE A 221 20.34 7.49 -1.85
N GLN A 222 20.87 8.70 -1.68
CA GLN A 222 22.03 9.14 -2.45
C GLN A 222 23.23 8.20 -2.22
N ASN A 223 23.45 7.76 -0.98
CA ASN A 223 24.50 6.80 -0.67
C ASN A 223 24.20 5.41 -1.25
N LEU A 224 22.94 4.93 -1.18
CA LEU A 224 22.54 3.66 -1.79
C LEU A 224 22.68 3.66 -3.32
N MET A 225 22.46 4.80 -3.97
CA MET A 225 22.71 4.98 -5.42
C MET A 225 24.22 4.96 -5.73
N LYS A 226 25.05 5.61 -4.91
CA LYS A 226 26.52 5.57 -5.04
C LYS A 226 27.07 4.16 -4.83
N ASP A 227 26.53 3.42 -3.87
CA ASP A 227 26.85 2.01 -3.60
C ASP A 227 26.38 1.06 -4.72
N GLY A 228 25.56 1.53 -5.66
CA GLY A 228 24.97 0.71 -6.72
C GLY A 228 23.86 -0.25 -6.26
N LYS A 229 23.40 -0.14 -5.01
CA LYS A 229 22.24 -0.91 -4.49
C LYS A 229 20.92 -0.43 -5.08
N LEU A 230 20.87 0.85 -5.45
CA LEU A 230 19.72 1.50 -6.08
C LEU A 230 20.06 1.95 -7.49
N SER A 231 19.07 1.96 -8.37
CA SER A 231 19.26 2.34 -9.77
C SER A 231 19.60 3.83 -9.91
N ASN A 232 20.62 4.11 -10.72
CA ASN A 232 21.01 5.48 -11.11
C ASN A 232 20.06 6.08 -12.16
N LYS A 233 19.19 5.28 -12.77
CA LYS A 233 18.20 5.72 -13.77
C LYS A 233 16.82 5.10 -13.47
N PRO A 234 16.20 5.46 -12.33
CA PRO A 234 14.92 4.90 -11.92
C PRO A 234 13.79 5.12 -12.93
N GLU A 235 13.92 6.13 -13.82
CA GLU A 235 12.95 6.40 -14.89
C GLU A 235 12.81 5.26 -15.91
N ASP A 236 13.85 4.47 -16.11
CA ASP A 236 13.84 3.38 -17.10
C ASP A 236 13.29 2.09 -16.49
N ASP A 237 13.51 1.87 -15.20
CA ASP A 237 12.97 0.71 -14.47
C ASP A 237 11.45 0.78 -14.37
N ILE A 238 10.89 1.98 -14.15
CA ILE A 238 9.43 2.20 -14.20
C ILE A 238 8.84 1.86 -15.58
N LYS A 239 9.56 2.15 -16.67
CA LYS A 239 9.10 1.79 -18.03
C LYS A 239 9.12 0.28 -18.24
N LYS A 240 10.17 -0.40 -17.74
CA LYS A 240 10.26 -1.86 -17.80
C LYS A 240 9.12 -2.52 -17.05
N GLU A 241 8.85 -2.11 -15.80
CA GLU A 241 7.73 -2.64 -15.01
C GLU A 241 6.39 -2.47 -15.72
N LYS A 242 6.15 -1.30 -16.32
CA LYS A 242 4.93 -1.06 -17.12
C LYS A 242 4.82 -2.01 -18.30
N ASN A 243 5.90 -2.19 -19.06
CA ASN A 243 5.90 -3.08 -20.22
C ASN A 243 5.67 -4.54 -19.81
N VAL A 244 6.25 -4.99 -18.69
CA VAL A 244 6.01 -6.33 -18.13
C VAL A 244 4.55 -6.49 -17.71
N SER A 245 3.97 -5.50 -17.01
CA SER A 245 2.56 -5.56 -16.60
C SER A 245 1.57 -5.56 -17.78
N LEU A 246 1.88 -4.83 -18.86
CA LEU A 246 1.10 -4.85 -20.10
C LEU A 246 1.21 -6.21 -20.80
N SER A 247 2.41 -6.79 -20.86
CA SER A 247 2.61 -8.12 -21.48
C SER A 247 1.89 -9.25 -20.72
N HIS A 248 1.82 -9.20 -19.39
CA HIS A 248 1.06 -10.20 -18.62
C HIS A 248 -0.45 -10.08 -18.82
N ASN A 249 -0.98 -8.86 -18.99
CA ASN A 249 -2.39 -8.65 -19.29
C ASN A 249 -2.78 -9.09 -20.71
N GLU A 250 -1.87 -8.98 -21.69
CA GLU A 250 -2.14 -9.43 -23.07
C GLU A 250 -2.18 -10.96 -23.21
N ILE A 251 -1.38 -11.69 -22.43
CA ILE A 251 -1.35 -13.17 -22.45
C ILE A 251 -2.70 -13.75 -21.96
N SER A 252 -3.39 -13.10 -21.02
CA SER A 252 -4.69 -13.56 -20.53
C SER A 252 -5.86 -13.34 -21.52
N ILE A 253 -5.71 -12.51 -22.55
CA ILE A 253 -6.80 -12.18 -23.48
C ILE A 253 -6.82 -13.14 -24.70
N LYS A 254 -5.69 -13.78 -25.06
CA LYS A 254 -5.60 -14.67 -26.23
C LYS A 254 -6.06 -16.13 -25.99
N GLY A 255 -6.60 -16.44 -24.82
CA GLY A 255 -6.91 -17.82 -24.39
C GLY A 255 -8.33 -18.34 -24.65
N ASN A 256 -9.21 -17.62 -25.37
CA ASN A 256 -10.58 -18.12 -25.62
C ASN A 256 -11.22 -17.52 -26.87
N LYS A 257 -10.92 -18.10 -28.03
CA LYS A 257 -11.82 -18.17 -29.20
C LYS A 257 -11.28 -19.29 -30.10
N LYS A 258 -11.77 -20.51 -29.88
CA LYS A 258 -11.76 -21.55 -30.89
C LYS A 258 -13.14 -21.57 -31.53
N GLU A 259 -13.12 -21.45 -32.84
CA GLU A 259 -14.25 -21.42 -33.75
C GLU A 259 -15.10 -22.71 -33.66
N LYS A 260 -16.41 -22.54 -33.83
CA LYS A 260 -17.28 -23.51 -34.47
C LYS A 260 -18.15 -22.73 -35.44
N GLU A 261 -17.85 -22.92 -36.73
CA GLU A 261 -18.74 -22.64 -37.86
C GLU A 261 -20.06 -23.40 -37.69
N VAL A 262 -21.17 -22.70 -37.88
CA VAL A 262 -22.39 -23.25 -38.46
C VAL A 262 -22.88 -22.17 -39.43
N GLU A 263 -22.79 -22.47 -40.72
CA GLU A 263 -23.48 -21.77 -41.79
C GLU A 263 -24.99 -22.04 -41.66
N GLU A 264 -25.77 -20.98 -41.48
CA GLU A 264 -27.19 -20.97 -41.83
C GLU A 264 -27.39 -19.74 -42.73
N GLU A 265 -27.49 -20.01 -44.03
CA GLU A 265 -27.99 -19.07 -45.03
C GLU A 265 -29.50 -18.94 -44.84
N ASP A 266 -29.97 -17.76 -44.42
CA ASP A 266 -31.40 -17.41 -44.45
C ASP A 266 -31.62 -16.29 -45.49
N ASP A 267 -32.02 -16.74 -46.68
CA ASP A 267 -32.61 -15.96 -47.78
C ASP A 267 -33.92 -15.29 -47.31
N PHE A 268 -33.82 -14.09 -46.75
CA PHE A 268 -35.01 -13.35 -46.29
C PHE A 268 -34.97 -11.86 -46.67
N PHE A 269 -34.78 -11.50 -47.94
CA PHE A 269 -35.36 -10.28 -48.52
C PHE A 269 -35.22 -10.33 -50.05
N GLU A 270 -36.12 -11.11 -50.68
CA GLU A 270 -36.53 -10.83 -52.06
C GLU A 270 -37.55 -9.68 -52.07
N ASN A 271 -37.50 -8.95 -53.17
CA ASN A 271 -38.21 -7.72 -53.47
C ASN A 271 -39.73 -7.91 -53.58
N GLU A 272 -40.49 -6.92 -53.10
CA GLU A 272 -41.78 -6.49 -53.66
C GLU A 272 -41.73 -4.95 -53.61
N GLU A 273 -41.42 -4.29 -54.73
CA GLU A 273 -42.31 -3.73 -55.78
C GLU A 273 -42.39 -2.19 -55.67
#